data_AF-A0A3A0V695-F1
#
_entry.id   AF-A0A3A0V695-F1
#
_cell.length_a   1.000
_cell.length_b   1.000
_cell.length_c   1.000
_cell.angle_alpha   90.00
_cell.angle_beta   90.00
_cell.angle_gamma   90.00
#
_symmetry.space_group_name_H-M   'P 1'
#
loop_
_entity.id
_entity.type
_entity.pdbx_description
1 polymer ?
#
loop_
_entity_poly.entity_id
_entity_poly.type
_entity_poly.pdbx_seq_one_letter_code
_entity_poly.pdbx_strand_id
1 'polypeptide(L)'
;IVITSGLGAGAIFWAAAEPMYYFIDVPPTMDPNIKNSSTQAIPAAMAQSFTSWGFTAWAVYGAVSGIIIMYAHYNKNMKMRPRTLLYPIFGSKIEKNKIGWMIDVFCILGAVAGTIGTIGFFGFQFSYWLHSIFGIPDNIITQILSVVGLMVVVTISATTGIDKGIQFLSKLNV
;
A
#
# COMPACT_ATOMS: atom_id res chain seq x y z
N ILE A 1 -5.49 -11.58 -7.20
CA ILE A 1 -6.16 -10.70 -6.22
C ILE A 1 -5.19 -10.26 -5.14
N VAL A 2 -4.72 -11.12 -4.22
CA VAL A 2 -3.80 -10.67 -3.13
C VAL A 2 -2.54 -9.96 -3.65
N ILE A 3 -1.85 -10.53 -4.64
CA ILE A 3 -0.64 -9.94 -5.25
C ILE A 3 -0.98 -8.64 -6.01
N THR A 4 -2.16 -8.55 -6.61
CA THR A 4 -2.58 -7.43 -7.46
C THR A 4 -3.29 -6.31 -6.69
N SER A 5 -3.80 -6.59 -5.49
CA SER A 5 -4.54 -5.62 -4.66
C SER A 5 -3.65 -4.89 -3.65
N GLY A 6 -2.47 -5.45 -3.33
CA GLY A 6 -1.54 -4.87 -2.36
C GLY A 6 -0.40 -4.05 -2.97
N LEU A 7 -0.17 -4.14 -4.28
CA LEU A 7 0.90 -3.44 -4.97
C LEU A 7 0.32 -2.28 -5.79
N GLY A 8 0.35 -1.08 -5.22
CA GLY A 8 -0.05 0.16 -5.88
C GLY A 8 1.13 0.93 -6.47
N ALA A 9 0.86 2.12 -7.05
CA ALA A 9 1.89 3.00 -7.63
C ALA A 9 3.01 3.38 -6.65
N GLY A 10 2.72 3.44 -5.34
CA GLY A 10 3.74 3.65 -4.31
C GLY A 10 4.69 2.47 -4.13
N ALA A 11 4.22 1.23 -4.30
CA ALA A 11 5.09 0.05 -4.21
C ALA A 11 6.09 0.03 -5.38
N ILE A 12 5.66 0.43 -6.57
CA ILE A 12 6.54 0.56 -7.75
C ILE A 12 7.60 1.65 -7.52
N PHE A 13 7.20 2.80 -6.98
CA PHE A 13 8.12 3.89 -6.62
C PHE A 13 9.19 3.42 -5.63
N TRP A 14 8.76 2.82 -4.52
CA TRP A 14 9.67 2.40 -3.45
C TRP A 14 10.49 1.17 -3.79
N ALA A 15 10.02 0.29 -4.68
CA ALA A 15 10.78 -0.87 -5.14
C ALA A 15 12.13 -0.49 -5.77
N ALA A 16 12.20 0.67 -6.44
CA ALA A 16 13.46 1.21 -6.96
C ALA A 16 14.11 2.21 -5.98
N ALA A 17 13.32 3.09 -5.38
CA ALA A 17 13.84 4.19 -4.56
C ALA A 17 14.46 3.72 -3.25
N GLU A 18 13.86 2.76 -2.54
CA GLU A 18 14.31 2.35 -1.20
C GLU A 18 15.66 1.61 -1.22
N PRO A 19 15.88 0.59 -2.08
CA PRO A 19 17.19 -0.05 -2.16
C PRO A 19 18.28 0.94 -2.60
N MET A 20 17.95 1.88 -3.48
CA MET A 20 18.91 2.89 -3.93
C MET A 20 19.23 3.89 -2.82
N TYR A 21 18.25 4.28 -2.02
CA TYR A 21 18.46 5.09 -0.82
C TYR A 21 19.40 4.37 0.16
N TYR A 22 19.12 3.10 0.50
CA TYR A 22 19.96 2.34 1.43
C TYR A 22 21.33 1.96 0.88
N PHE A 23 21.51 1.99 -0.44
CA PHE A 23 22.82 1.86 -1.06
C PHE A 23 23.64 3.14 -0.88
N ILE A 24 23.01 4.31 -1.04
CA ILE A 24 23.65 5.63 -0.88
C ILE A 24 23.92 5.93 0.59
N ASP A 25 22.99 5.57 1.47
CA ASP A 25 23.05 5.81 2.90
C ASP A 25 22.76 4.51 3.65
N VAL A 26 23.82 3.81 4.03
CA VAL A 26 23.71 2.46 4.62
C VAL A 26 23.05 2.57 6.00
N PRO A 27 22.00 1.77 6.29
CA PRO A 27 21.33 1.80 7.58
C PRO A 27 22.30 1.57 8.75
N PRO A 28 22.17 2.33 9.85
CA PRO A 28 23.06 2.21 11.02
C PRO A 28 22.93 0.87 11.75
N THR A 29 21.91 0.08 11.44
CA THR A 29 21.69 -1.29 11.95
C THR A 29 22.58 -2.33 11.27
N MET A 30 23.24 -1.98 10.17
CA MET A 30 24.15 -2.85 9.42
C MET A 30 25.59 -2.70 9.90
N ASP A 31 26.51 -3.52 9.38
CA ASP A 31 27.92 -3.46 9.75
C ASP A 31 28.49 -2.04 9.49
N PRO A 32 29.00 -1.35 10.54
CA PRO A 32 29.50 0.02 10.43
C PRO A 32 30.73 0.16 9.53
N ASN A 33 31.39 -0.94 9.16
CA ASN A 33 32.51 -0.93 8.22
C ASN A 33 32.08 -0.86 6.76
N ILE A 34 30.79 -1.07 6.46
CA ILE A 34 30.26 -0.96 5.11
C ILE A 34 30.25 0.52 4.71
N LYS A 35 30.96 0.84 3.63
CA LYS A 35 30.99 2.19 3.08
C LYS A 35 29.74 2.45 2.24
N ASN A 36 29.17 3.63 2.38
CA ASN A 36 28.13 4.16 1.52
C ASN A 36 28.53 4.06 0.03
N SER A 37 27.55 3.73 -0.82
CA SER A 37 27.71 3.58 -2.28
C SER A 37 28.81 2.59 -2.73
N SER A 38 29.17 1.62 -1.88
CA SER A 38 30.16 0.59 -2.20
C SER A 38 29.50 -0.73 -2.63
N THR A 39 30.24 -1.60 -3.30
CA THR A 39 29.75 -2.95 -3.63
C THR A 39 29.33 -3.73 -2.37
N GLN A 40 29.97 -3.48 -1.22
CA GLN A 40 29.58 -4.08 0.06
C GLN A 40 28.23 -3.58 0.59
N ALA A 41 27.74 -2.41 0.14
CA ALA A 41 26.45 -1.86 0.55
C ALA A 41 25.26 -2.53 -0.14
N ILE A 42 25.45 -3.20 -1.29
CA ILE A 42 24.36 -3.81 -2.07
C ILE A 42 23.57 -4.84 -1.24
N PRO A 43 24.20 -5.83 -0.57
CA PRO A 43 23.46 -6.80 0.23
C PRO A 43 22.73 -6.16 1.40
N ALA A 44 23.34 -5.16 2.05
CA ALA A 44 22.74 -4.43 3.17
C ALA A 44 21.49 -3.65 2.73
N ALA A 45 21.57 -2.95 1.60
CA ALA A 45 20.46 -2.19 1.04
C ALA A 45 19.27 -3.08 0.64
N MET A 46 19.57 -4.22 0.00
CA MET A 46 18.56 -5.20 -0.40
C MET A 46 17.93 -5.89 0.82
N ALA A 47 18.73 -6.24 1.83
CA ALA A 47 18.24 -6.86 3.07
C ALA A 47 17.32 -5.92 3.85
N GLN A 48 17.67 -4.64 3.93
CA GLN A 48 16.82 -3.65 4.59
C GLN A 48 15.49 -3.46 3.84
N SER A 49 15.55 -3.29 2.51
CA SER A 49 14.34 -3.16 1.68
C SER A 49 13.45 -4.41 1.75
N PHE A 50 14.06 -5.60 1.80
CA PHE A 50 13.32 -6.85 1.98
C PHE A 50 12.67 -6.95 3.38
N THR A 51 13.21 -6.27 4.38
CA THR A 51 12.53 -6.19 5.69
C THR A 51 11.25 -5.35 5.60
N SER A 52 11.28 -4.26 4.83
CA SER A 52 10.13 -3.36 4.61
C SER A 52 8.99 -3.99 3.78
N TRP A 53 9.32 -4.85 2.81
CA TRP A 53 8.34 -5.36 1.81
C TRP A 53 8.27 -6.87 1.66
N GLY A 54 9.17 -7.59 2.31
CA GLY A 54 9.26 -9.05 2.25
C GLY A 54 8.33 -9.73 3.25
N PHE A 55 8.71 -10.93 3.65
CA PHE A 55 7.84 -11.83 4.43
C PHE A 55 7.26 -11.19 5.69
N THR A 56 8.08 -10.46 6.46
CA THR A 56 7.68 -9.85 7.73
C THR A 56 6.52 -8.86 7.56
N ALA A 57 6.57 -8.00 6.54
CA ALA A 57 5.51 -7.04 6.26
C ALA A 57 4.18 -7.76 5.96
N TRP A 58 4.21 -8.79 5.12
CA TRP A 58 3.01 -9.56 4.75
C TRP A 58 2.48 -10.42 5.89
N ALA A 59 3.36 -10.99 6.71
CA ALA A 59 2.97 -11.78 7.88
C ALA A 59 2.21 -10.93 8.90
N VAL A 60 2.66 -9.71 9.15
CA VAL A 60 2.01 -8.78 10.10
C VAL A 60 0.73 -8.20 9.51
N TYR A 61 0.74 -7.74 8.26
CA TYR A 61 -0.40 -7.03 7.68
C TYR A 61 -1.52 -7.95 7.21
N GLY A 62 -1.19 -9.04 6.52
CA GLY A 62 -2.16 -9.86 5.80
C GLY A 62 -2.63 -11.10 6.56
N ALA A 63 -1.69 -11.85 7.15
CA ALA A 63 -2.00 -13.16 7.70
C ALA A 63 -2.82 -13.06 9.00
N VAL A 64 -2.36 -12.26 9.96
CA VAL A 64 -3.02 -12.17 11.28
C VAL A 64 -4.41 -11.53 11.16
N SER A 65 -4.50 -10.41 10.46
CA SER A 65 -5.76 -9.67 10.27
C SER A 65 -6.80 -10.51 9.51
N GLY A 66 -6.37 -11.20 8.45
CA GLY A 66 -7.20 -12.09 7.67
C GLY A 66 -7.74 -13.25 8.49
N ILE A 67 -6.89 -13.95 9.26
CA ILE A 67 -7.31 -15.07 10.11
C ILE A 67 -8.36 -14.61 11.13
N ILE A 68 -8.13 -13.48 11.80
CA ILE A 68 -9.05 -12.96 12.82
C ILE A 68 -10.41 -12.61 12.21
N ILE A 69 -10.42 -11.84 11.11
CA ILE A 69 -11.67 -11.43 10.46
C ILE A 69 -12.42 -12.65 9.91
N MET A 70 -11.73 -13.59 9.27
CA MET A 70 -12.35 -14.80 8.72
C MET A 70 -12.97 -15.65 9.82
N TYR A 71 -12.24 -15.91 10.91
CA TYR A 71 -12.78 -16.65 12.06
C TYR A 71 -13.98 -15.93 12.68
N ALA A 72 -13.86 -14.62 12.95
CA ALA A 72 -14.94 -13.85 13.55
C ALA A 72 -16.19 -13.81 12.65
N HIS A 73 -16.00 -13.69 11.34
CA HIS A 73 -17.10 -13.67 10.39
C HIS A 73 -17.76 -15.03 10.24
N TYR A 74 -17.00 -16.07 9.86
CA TYR A 74 -17.56 -17.37 9.51
C TYR A 74 -17.90 -18.25 10.72
N ASN A 75 -17.16 -18.16 11.82
CA ASN A 75 -17.41 -18.99 13.01
C ASN A 75 -18.21 -18.28 14.10
N LYS A 76 -18.20 -16.93 14.13
CA LYS A 76 -18.88 -16.13 15.17
C LYS A 76 -19.97 -15.22 14.61
N ASN A 77 -20.26 -15.30 13.31
CA ASN A 77 -21.30 -14.53 12.64
C ASN A 77 -21.19 -13.01 12.84
N MET A 78 -19.96 -12.51 13.01
CA MET A 78 -19.68 -11.09 13.19
C MET A 78 -19.60 -10.36 11.84
N LYS A 79 -19.83 -9.05 11.85
CA LYS A 79 -19.71 -8.23 10.64
C LYS A 79 -18.25 -8.04 10.24
N MET A 80 -17.96 -7.99 8.94
CA MET A 80 -16.65 -7.62 8.40
C MET A 80 -16.43 -6.11 8.55
N ARG A 81 -15.95 -5.68 9.72
CA ARG A 81 -15.63 -4.28 10.04
C ARG A 81 -14.23 -4.20 10.65
N PRO A 82 -13.49 -3.08 10.51
CA PRO A 82 -12.16 -2.95 11.09
C PRO A 82 -12.12 -3.28 12.59
N ARG A 83 -13.10 -2.84 13.38
CA ARG A 83 -13.22 -3.17 14.81
C ARG A 83 -13.28 -4.68 15.12
N THR A 84 -13.67 -5.52 14.17
CA THR A 84 -13.74 -6.98 14.33
C THR A 84 -12.36 -7.59 14.53
N LEU A 85 -11.29 -6.90 14.10
CA LEU A 85 -9.90 -7.29 14.41
C LEU A 85 -9.62 -7.37 15.91
N LEU A 86 -10.37 -6.63 16.74
CA LEU A 86 -10.22 -6.64 18.18
C LEU A 86 -11.09 -7.69 18.88
N TYR A 87 -11.76 -8.56 18.12
CA TYR A 87 -12.54 -9.68 18.65
C TYR A 87 -11.75 -10.57 19.64
N PRO A 88 -10.47 -10.93 19.42
CA PRO A 88 -9.73 -11.77 20.37
C PRO A 88 -9.59 -11.17 21.77
N ILE A 89 -9.67 -9.83 21.89
CA ILE A 89 -9.48 -9.10 23.15
C ILE A 89 -10.84 -8.78 23.79
N PHE A 90 -11.79 -8.26 23.02
CA PHE A 90 -13.05 -7.72 23.55
C PHE A 90 -14.27 -8.63 23.30
N GLY A 91 -14.07 -9.74 22.58
CA GLY A 91 -15.15 -10.64 22.16
C GLY A 91 -16.20 -9.94 21.29
N SER A 92 -17.41 -10.48 21.28
CA SER A 92 -18.52 -9.95 20.47
C SER A 92 -19.01 -8.57 20.92
N LYS A 93 -18.65 -8.11 22.13
CA LYS A 93 -19.05 -6.80 22.66
C LYS A 93 -18.51 -5.65 21.81
N ILE A 94 -17.42 -5.85 21.07
CA ILE A 94 -16.80 -4.81 20.24
C ILE A 94 -17.73 -4.28 19.14
N GLU A 95 -18.70 -5.08 18.67
CA GLU A 95 -19.65 -4.63 17.65
C GLU A 95 -20.52 -3.45 18.11
N LYS A 96 -20.81 -3.37 19.41
CA LYS A 96 -21.70 -2.37 20.01
C LYS A 96 -20.96 -1.32 20.85
N ASN A 97 -19.68 -1.55 21.16
CA ASN A 97 -18.89 -0.66 22.01
C ASN A 97 -18.52 0.65 21.29
N LYS A 98 -18.54 1.77 22.03
CA LYS A 98 -18.03 3.08 21.58
C LYS A 98 -16.55 3.02 21.18
N ILE A 99 -15.75 2.21 21.87
CA ILE A 99 -14.35 1.96 21.51
C ILE A 99 -14.26 1.38 20.10
N GLY A 100 -15.13 0.42 19.75
CA GLY A 100 -15.17 -0.16 18.40
C GLY A 100 -15.50 0.88 17.33
N TRP A 101 -16.35 1.87 17.65
CA TRP A 101 -16.65 2.96 16.73
C TRP A 101 -15.45 3.90 16.51
N MET A 102 -14.73 4.27 17.58
CA MET A 102 -13.51 5.06 17.45
C MET A 102 -12.46 4.34 16.60
N ILE A 103 -12.28 3.04 16.82
CA ILE A 103 -11.34 2.22 16.03
C ILE A 103 -11.71 2.20 14.55
N ASP A 104 -12.98 2.03 14.20
CA ASP A 104 -13.41 2.12 12.80
C ASP A 104 -13.05 3.47 12.17
N VAL A 105 -13.25 4.59 12.90
CA VAL A 105 -12.89 5.92 12.43
C VAL A 105 -11.38 6.03 12.18
N PHE A 106 -10.55 5.60 13.14
CA PHE A 106 -9.09 5.61 12.97
C PHE A 106 -8.63 4.72 11.81
N CYS A 107 -9.24 3.55 11.63
CA CYS A 107 -8.94 2.66 10.51
C CYS A 107 -9.32 3.30 9.16
N ILE A 108 -10.46 3.96 9.07
CA ILE A 108 -10.87 4.69 7.85
C ILE A 108 -9.90 5.82 7.56
N LEU A 109 -9.54 6.63 8.56
CA LEU A 109 -8.57 7.72 8.40
C LEU A 109 -7.20 7.17 7.97
N GLY A 110 -6.74 6.07 8.56
CA GLY A 110 -5.50 5.40 8.17
C GLY A 110 -5.54 4.87 6.73
N ALA A 111 -6.64 4.24 6.32
CA ALA A 111 -6.82 3.76 4.96
C ALA A 111 -6.81 4.91 3.94
N VAL A 112 -7.48 6.02 4.26
CA VAL A 112 -7.49 7.23 3.43
C VAL A 112 -6.09 7.83 3.33
N ALA A 113 -5.40 8.03 4.47
CA ALA A 113 -4.05 8.59 4.50
C ALA A 113 -3.05 7.75 3.70
N GLY A 114 -3.10 6.41 3.84
CA GLY A 114 -2.25 5.50 3.07
C GLY A 114 -2.56 5.52 1.56
N THR A 115 -3.82 5.69 1.19
CA THR A 115 -4.23 5.73 -0.23
C THR A 115 -3.87 7.06 -0.90
N ILE A 116 -4.04 8.19 -0.23
CA ILE A 116 -3.75 9.52 -0.80
C ILE A 116 -2.27 9.64 -1.18
N GLY A 117 -1.35 9.17 -0.31
CA GLY A 117 0.09 9.23 -0.59
C GLY A 117 0.48 8.47 -1.85
N THR A 118 -0.08 7.26 -2.04
CA THR A 118 0.20 6.44 -3.23
C THR A 118 -0.36 7.05 -4.53
N ILE A 119 -1.51 7.72 -4.47
CA ILE A 119 -2.06 8.49 -5.60
C ILE A 119 -1.15 9.67 -5.94
N GLY A 120 -0.58 10.35 -4.95
CA GLY A 120 0.40 11.42 -5.17
C GLY A 120 1.65 10.93 -5.91
N PHE A 121 2.22 9.81 -5.49
CA PHE A 121 3.36 9.19 -6.18
C PHE A 121 3.04 8.82 -7.64
N PHE A 122 1.81 8.42 -7.94
CA PHE A 122 1.39 8.19 -9.33
C PHE A 122 1.49 9.48 -10.15
N GLY A 123 1.04 10.62 -9.62
CA GLY A 123 1.11 11.92 -10.31
C GLY A 123 2.54 12.28 -10.71
N PHE A 124 3.50 12.14 -9.80
CA PHE A 124 4.91 12.39 -10.08
C PHE A 124 5.46 11.42 -11.14
N GLN A 125 5.25 10.13 -10.95
CA GLN A 125 5.79 9.10 -11.86
C GLN A 125 5.21 9.21 -13.27
N PHE A 126 3.90 9.44 -13.39
CA PHE A 126 3.22 9.52 -14.69
C PHE A 126 3.57 10.82 -15.43
N SER A 127 3.64 11.95 -14.72
CA SER A 127 4.08 13.22 -15.29
C SER A 127 5.53 13.14 -15.81
N TYR A 128 6.43 12.55 -15.02
CA TYR A 128 7.80 12.28 -15.46
C TYR A 128 7.86 11.38 -16.69
N TRP A 129 7.07 10.29 -16.71
CA TRP A 129 6.99 9.40 -17.87
C TRP A 129 6.51 10.13 -19.14
N LEU A 130 5.46 10.95 -19.02
CA LEU A 130 4.96 11.77 -20.13
C LEU A 130 6.03 12.73 -20.65
N HIS A 131 6.79 13.34 -19.75
CA HIS A 131 7.91 14.20 -20.12
C HIS A 131 9.01 13.43 -20.85
N SER A 132 9.43 12.28 -20.33
CA SER A 132 10.52 11.48 -20.92
C SER A 132 10.20 10.94 -22.31
N ILE A 133 8.94 10.58 -22.59
CA ILE A 133 8.55 9.96 -23.87
C ILE A 133 7.96 10.98 -24.86
N PHE A 134 7.15 11.92 -24.38
CA PHE A 134 6.39 12.85 -25.24
C PHE A 134 6.82 14.31 -25.11
N GLY A 135 7.77 14.63 -24.22
CA GLY A 135 8.23 16.01 -24.00
C GLY A 135 7.20 16.92 -23.31
N ILE A 136 6.13 16.36 -22.74
CA ILE A 136 5.13 17.13 -21.99
C ILE A 136 5.78 17.66 -20.71
N PRO A 137 5.70 18.96 -20.37
CA PRO A 137 6.36 19.49 -19.18
C PRO A 137 5.97 18.78 -17.88
N ASP A 138 6.97 18.34 -17.10
CA ASP A 138 6.75 17.81 -15.75
C ASP A 138 6.60 18.97 -14.77
N ASN A 139 5.35 19.37 -14.53
CA ASN A 139 5.01 20.44 -13.60
C ASN A 139 3.73 20.08 -12.83
N ILE A 140 3.39 20.91 -11.84
CA ILE A 140 2.24 20.69 -10.97
C ILE A 140 0.91 20.53 -11.74
N ILE A 141 0.75 21.19 -12.89
CA ILE A 141 -0.47 21.09 -13.70
C ILE A 141 -0.56 19.69 -14.32
N THR A 142 0.51 19.22 -14.96
CA THR A 142 0.56 17.87 -15.55
C THR A 142 0.35 16.79 -14.49
N GLN A 143 0.94 16.95 -13.31
CA GLN A 143 0.77 16.03 -12.18
C GLN A 143 -0.67 15.99 -11.68
N ILE A 144 -1.32 17.14 -11.49
CA ILE A 144 -2.73 17.23 -11.08
C ILE A 144 -3.64 16.59 -12.13
N LEU A 145 -3.44 16.89 -13.42
CA LEU A 145 -4.24 16.33 -14.51
C LEU A 145 -4.09 14.80 -14.58
N SER A 146 -2.88 14.29 -14.34
CA SER A 146 -2.61 12.84 -14.30
C SER A 146 -3.40 12.19 -13.16
N VAL A 147 -3.38 12.77 -11.97
CA VAL A 147 -4.13 12.28 -10.81
C VAL A 147 -5.65 12.34 -11.07
N VAL A 148 -6.16 13.45 -11.61
CA VAL A 148 -7.58 13.59 -11.95
C VAL A 148 -8.01 12.54 -12.99
N GLY A 149 -7.19 12.32 -14.02
CA GLY A 149 -7.43 11.26 -15.00
C GLY A 149 -7.52 9.87 -14.37
N LEU A 150 -6.57 9.54 -13.49
CA LEU A 150 -6.62 8.28 -12.73
C LEU A 150 -7.88 8.18 -11.87
N MET A 151 -8.26 9.24 -11.17
CA MET A 151 -9.46 9.27 -10.34
C MET A 151 -10.71 9.00 -11.16
N VAL A 152 -10.85 9.57 -12.36
CA VAL A 152 -11.98 9.29 -13.26
C VAL A 152 -12.03 7.81 -13.63
N VAL A 153 -10.90 7.21 -14.02
CA VAL A 153 -10.83 5.78 -14.36
C VAL A 153 -11.21 4.91 -13.18
N VAL A 154 -10.68 5.21 -11.99
CA VAL A 154 -10.97 4.47 -10.76
C VAL A 154 -12.44 4.62 -10.35
N THR A 155 -13.03 5.81 -10.44
CA THR A 155 -14.45 6.04 -10.13
C THR A 155 -15.36 5.27 -11.09
N ILE A 156 -15.08 5.29 -12.40
CA ILE A 156 -15.85 4.50 -13.38
C ILE A 156 -15.72 3.00 -13.06
N SER A 157 -14.51 2.53 -12.75
CA SER A 157 -14.30 1.13 -12.39
C SER A 157 -15.04 0.71 -11.11
N ALA A 158 -15.00 1.55 -10.07
CA ALA A 158 -15.68 1.27 -8.81
C ALA A 158 -17.21 1.29 -8.94
N THR A 159 -17.75 2.23 -9.73
CA THR A 159 -19.21 2.36 -9.94
C THR A 159 -19.80 1.26 -10.84
N THR A 160 -18.99 0.65 -11.71
CA THR A 160 -19.41 -0.47 -12.57
C THR A 160 -19.45 -1.83 -11.86
N GLY A 161 -19.00 -1.89 -10.60
CA GLY A 161 -19.09 -3.06 -9.74
C GLY A 161 -17.85 -3.97 -9.77
N ILE A 162 -17.66 -4.74 -8.69
CA ILE A 162 -16.49 -5.60 -8.47
C ILE A 162 -16.35 -6.65 -9.58
N ASP A 163 -17.47 -7.26 -10.00
CA ASP A 163 -17.50 -8.34 -11.00
C ASP A 163 -17.24 -7.88 -12.44
N LYS A 164 -17.13 -6.56 -12.66
CA LYS A 164 -16.88 -5.97 -13.99
C LYS A 164 -15.63 -5.10 -13.98
N GLY A 165 -15.77 -3.84 -13.55
CA GLY A 165 -14.73 -2.83 -13.68
C GLY A 165 -13.45 -3.20 -12.94
N ILE A 166 -13.57 -3.53 -11.66
CA ILE A 166 -12.41 -3.86 -10.81
C ILE A 166 -11.74 -5.13 -11.30
N GLN A 167 -12.51 -6.18 -11.65
CA GLN A 167 -11.94 -7.42 -12.16
C GLN A 167 -11.24 -7.22 -13.51
N PHE A 168 -11.80 -6.40 -14.40
CA PHE A 168 -11.21 -6.08 -15.71
C PHE A 168 -9.87 -5.35 -15.54
N LEU A 169 -9.85 -4.25 -14.76
CA LEU A 169 -8.60 -3.52 -14.51
C LEU A 169 -7.56 -4.38 -13.80
N SER A 170 -7.98 -5.23 -12.85
CA SER A 170 -7.07 -6.15 -12.15
C SER A 170 -6.43 -7.17 -13.10
N LYS A 171 -7.14 -7.63 -14.14
CA LYS A 171 -6.59 -8.55 -15.15
C LYS A 171 -5.60 -7.86 -16.07
N LEU A 172 -5.81 -6.57 -16.40
CA LEU A 172 -4.86 -5.80 -17.20
C LEU A 172 -3.55 -5.48 -16.45
N ASN A 173 -3.59 -5.46 -15.12
CA ASN A 173 -2.43 -5.18 -14.28
C ASN A 173 -1.49 -6.39 -14.08
N VAL A 174 -1.97 -7.61 -14.35
CA VAL A 174 -1.16 -8.84 -14.28
C VAL A 174 -0.33 -8.98 -15.54
#